data_AF-C3Z1H5-F1
#
_entry.id   AF-C3Z1H5-F1
#
_cell.length_a   1.000
_cell.length_b   1.000
_cell.length_c   1.000
_cell.angle_alpha   90.00
_cell.angle_beta   90.00
_cell.angle_gamma   90.00
#
_symmetry.space_group_name_H-M   'P 1'
#
loop_
_entity.id
_entity.type
_entity.pdbx_description
1 polymer ?
#
loop_
_entity_poly.entity_id
_entity_poly.type
_entity_poly.pdbx_seq_one_letter_code
_entity_poly.pdbx_strand_id
1 'polypeptide(L)'
;IFITYSHENEVHLVRVLDMAKKLFREGFFVEVDMFERHFAGMDKMGWLDGRIKGVTFVIIICSPQYLLDVEQKSDSMEGLNTLYIHRSLQTEYLENRACNYRFIPILFDGFSRDCVPRWLHNTTIFYWPKDIQDIMARLRRRERFVTPAIGKPPCIRRNPDHT
;
A
#
# COMPACT_ATOMS: atom_id res chain seq x y z
N ILE A 1 1.93 6.37 8.33
CA ILE A 1 1.52 5.25 7.44
C ILE A 1 0.20 4.76 7.98
N PHE A 2 -0.82 4.65 7.15
CA PHE A 2 -2.09 4.06 7.53
C PHE A 2 -2.15 2.62 7.01
N ILE A 3 -2.53 1.66 7.86
CA ILE A 3 -2.76 0.27 7.46
C ILE A 3 -4.25 -0.01 7.54
N THR A 4 -4.87 -0.32 6.41
CA THR A 4 -6.25 -0.80 6.34
C THR A 4 -6.29 -2.28 5.93
N TYR A 5 -7.21 -3.01 6.53
CA TYR A 5 -7.41 -4.45 6.33
C TYR A 5 -8.88 -4.78 6.56
N SER A 6 -9.29 -5.97 6.14
CA SER A 6 -10.54 -6.57 6.59
C SER A 6 -10.26 -7.67 7.62
N HIS A 7 -11.13 -7.79 8.61
CA HIS A 7 -11.03 -8.81 9.64
C HIS A 7 -11.44 -10.19 9.11
N GLU A 8 -10.46 -11.05 8.83
CA GLU A 8 -10.69 -12.41 8.34
C GLU A 8 -10.74 -13.44 9.47
N ASN A 9 -9.80 -13.35 10.42
CA ASN A 9 -9.72 -14.14 11.64
C ASN A 9 -8.60 -13.60 12.55
N GLU A 10 -8.51 -14.14 13.77
CA GLU A 10 -7.48 -13.76 14.75
C GLU A 10 -6.05 -13.97 14.26
N VAL A 11 -5.79 -15.02 13.47
CA VAL A 11 -4.44 -15.27 12.91
C VAL A 11 -4.07 -14.16 11.93
N HIS A 12 -5.01 -13.73 11.09
CA HIS A 12 -4.83 -12.59 10.20
C HIS A 12 -4.54 -11.30 10.98
N LEU A 13 -5.33 -11.03 12.03
CA LEU A 13 -5.12 -9.86 12.89
C LEU A 13 -3.72 -9.84 13.52
N VAL A 14 -3.26 -10.97 14.06
CA VAL A 14 -1.89 -11.09 14.62
C VAL A 14 -0.83 -10.75 13.56
N ARG A 15 -0.98 -11.23 12.32
CA ARG A 15 -0.06 -10.93 11.22
C ARG A 15 -0.03 -9.43 10.87
N VAL A 16 -1.21 -8.78 10.83
CA VAL A 16 -1.32 -7.33 10.61
C VAL A 16 -0.60 -6.57 11.72
N LEU A 17 -0.85 -6.93 12.99
CA LEU A 17 -0.22 -6.27 14.14
C LEU A 17 1.30 -6.49 14.18
N ASP A 18 1.78 -7.68 13.81
CA ASP A 18 3.21 -7.96 13.77
C ASP A 18 3.93 -7.23 12.64
N MET A 19 3.29 -7.07 11.48
CA MET A 19 3.75 -6.18 10.42
C MET A 19 3.81 -4.73 10.91
N ALA A 20 2.75 -4.23 11.56
CA ALA A 20 2.72 -2.87 12.11
C ALA A 20 3.83 -2.64 13.15
N LYS A 21 4.03 -3.59 14.09
CA LYS A 21 5.13 -3.56 15.06
C LYS A 21 6.50 -3.58 14.40
N LYS A 22 6.67 -4.34 13.31
CA LYS A 22 7.93 -4.38 12.54
C LYS A 22 8.20 -3.01 11.91
N LEU A 23 7.20 -2.41 11.26
CA LEU A 23 7.31 -1.06 10.69
C LEU A 23 7.61 -0.01 11.78
N PHE A 24 6.96 -0.10 12.93
CA PHE A 24 7.24 0.79 14.07
C PHE A 24 8.69 0.69 14.53
N ARG A 25 9.23 -0.53 14.68
CA ARG A 25 10.64 -0.77 15.03
C ARG A 25 11.63 -0.26 13.98
N GLU A 26 11.21 -0.15 12.72
CA GLU A 26 12.00 0.39 11.60
C GLU A 26 11.96 1.92 11.52
N GLY A 27 11.29 2.58 12.48
CA GLY A 27 11.24 4.03 12.63
C GLY A 27 10.05 4.70 11.92
N PHE A 28 9.04 3.94 11.50
CA PHE A 28 7.85 4.52 10.87
C PHE A 28 6.74 4.80 11.90
N PHE A 29 6.08 5.95 11.74
CA PHE A 29 4.81 6.19 12.41
C PHE A 29 3.69 5.43 11.69
N VAL A 30 3.06 4.48 12.38
CA VAL A 30 2.07 3.56 11.84
C VAL A 30 0.78 3.66 12.64
N GLU A 31 -0.33 3.87 11.94
CA GLU A 31 -1.69 3.80 12.47
C GLU A 31 -2.38 2.62 11.79
N VAL A 32 -2.94 1.72 12.59
CA VAL A 32 -3.74 0.59 12.10
C VAL A 32 -5.21 0.97 12.23
N ASP A 33 -5.97 0.63 11.20
CA ASP A 33 -7.42 0.75 11.18
C ASP A 33 -8.06 -0.14 12.27
N MET A 34 -8.40 0.45 13.41
CA MET A 34 -9.01 -0.23 14.57
C MET A 34 -10.38 0.37 14.89
N PHE A 35 -11.17 0.60 13.84
CA PHE A 35 -12.30 1.54 13.79
C PHE A 35 -13.45 1.30 14.78
N GLU A 36 -13.53 0.14 15.42
CA GLU A 36 -14.66 -0.21 16.29
C GLU A 36 -14.62 0.40 17.70
N ARG A 37 -13.45 0.70 18.26
CA ARG A 37 -13.37 0.84 19.73
C ARG A 37 -13.63 2.23 20.33
N HIS A 38 -13.57 3.34 19.58
CA HIS A 38 -13.39 4.67 20.21
C HIS A 38 -14.27 5.84 19.72
N PHE A 39 -15.27 5.64 18.85
CA PHE A 39 -15.95 6.77 18.17
C PHE A 39 -17.44 6.96 18.49
N ALA A 40 -17.93 6.58 19.67
CA ALA A 40 -19.29 6.94 20.08
C ALA A 40 -19.41 8.48 20.24
N GLY A 41 -20.18 9.14 19.37
CA GLY A 41 -20.52 10.57 19.48
C GLY A 41 -19.68 11.56 18.65
N MET A 42 -18.80 11.11 17.74
CA MET A 42 -18.03 11.99 16.83
C MET A 42 -18.44 11.82 15.36
N ASP A 43 -18.14 12.83 14.53
CA ASP A 43 -18.16 12.71 13.05
C ASP A 43 -17.05 11.74 12.60
N LYS A 44 -17.40 10.46 12.67
CA LYS A 44 -16.53 9.33 12.35
C LYS A 44 -16.00 9.41 10.92
N MET A 45 -16.82 9.91 9.99
CA MET A 45 -16.48 10.00 8.58
C MET A 45 -15.51 11.16 8.32
N GLY A 46 -15.78 12.35 8.86
CA GLY A 46 -14.88 13.49 8.76
C GLY A 46 -13.50 13.22 9.39
N TRP A 47 -13.46 12.52 10.53
CA TRP A 47 -12.20 12.10 11.14
C TRP A 47 -11.42 11.14 10.24
N LEU A 48 -12.09 10.11 9.72
CA LEU A 48 -11.46 9.11 8.85
C LEU A 48 -10.94 9.72 7.56
N ASP A 49 -11.71 10.61 6.93
CA ASP A 49 -11.28 11.37 5.75
C ASP A 49 -10.04 12.22 6.04
N GLY A 50 -10.03 12.91 7.19
CA GLY A 50 -8.87 13.67 7.65
C GLY A 50 -7.63 12.80 7.83
N ARG A 51 -7.80 11.57 8.36
CA ARG A 51 -6.70 10.61 8.53
C ARG A 51 -6.20 10.06 7.20
N ILE A 52 -7.10 9.60 6.33
CA ILE A 52 -6.76 9.09 5.00
C ILE A 52 -6.01 10.15 4.20
N LYS A 53 -6.45 11.42 4.24
CA LYS A 53 -5.78 12.53 3.55
C LYS A 53 -4.46 12.95 4.20
N GLY A 54 -4.35 12.84 5.53
CA GLY A 54 -3.18 13.28 6.28
C GLY A 54 -1.97 12.34 6.20
N VAL A 55 -2.16 11.07 5.84
CA VAL A 55 -1.05 10.09 5.81
C VAL A 55 -0.30 10.06 4.48
N THR A 56 1.02 9.88 4.56
CA THR A 56 1.88 9.82 3.37
C THR A 56 1.72 8.55 2.54
N PHE A 57 1.50 7.41 3.17
CA PHE A 57 1.35 6.11 2.53
C PHE A 57 0.18 5.36 3.17
N VAL A 58 -0.58 4.65 2.35
CA VAL A 58 -1.65 3.75 2.75
C VAL A 58 -1.28 2.34 2.33
N ILE A 59 -1.07 1.47 3.32
CA ILE A 59 -0.90 0.04 3.12
C ILE A 59 -2.29 -0.59 3.14
N ILE A 60 -2.59 -1.36 2.10
CA ILE A 60 -3.86 -2.04 1.92
C ILE A 60 -3.58 -3.54 1.98
N ILE A 61 -4.00 -4.20 3.06
CA ILE A 61 -3.85 -5.65 3.20
C ILE A 61 -4.95 -6.32 2.40
N CYS A 62 -4.59 -6.87 1.25
CA CYS A 62 -5.50 -7.59 0.38
C CYS A 62 -5.62 -9.04 0.86
N SER A 63 -6.85 -9.47 1.15
CA SER A 63 -7.17 -10.83 1.57
C SER A 63 -8.50 -11.29 0.97
N PRO A 64 -8.85 -12.59 1.03
CA PRO A 64 -10.14 -13.06 0.56
C PRO A 64 -11.32 -12.30 1.18
N GLN A 65 -11.29 -12.08 2.50
CA GLN A 65 -12.35 -11.33 3.19
C GLN A 65 -12.39 -9.85 2.74
N TYR A 66 -11.23 -9.22 2.56
CA TYR A 66 -11.17 -7.85 2.04
C TYR A 66 -11.87 -7.72 0.69
N LEU A 67 -11.66 -8.69 -0.23
CA LEU A 67 -12.33 -8.69 -1.52
C LEU A 67 -13.85 -8.85 -1.36
N LEU A 68 -14.30 -9.76 -0.49
CA LEU A 68 -15.74 -9.98 -0.24
C LEU A 68 -16.43 -8.70 0.29
N ASP A 69 -15.80 -8.01 1.23
CA ASP A 69 -16.36 -6.79 1.82
C ASP A 69 -16.48 -5.67 0.78
N VAL A 70 -15.45 -5.46 -0.05
CA VAL A 70 -15.44 -4.37 -1.04
C VAL A 70 -16.32 -4.67 -2.26
N GLU A 71 -16.59 -5.94 -2.54
CA GLU A 71 -17.59 -6.38 -3.53
C GLU A 71 -19.04 -6.28 -3.02
N GLN A 72 -19.27 -5.68 -1.84
CA GLN A 72 -20.59 -5.48 -1.23
C GLN A 72 -21.33 -6.81 -0.94
N LYS A 73 -20.58 -7.84 -0.55
CA LYS A 73 -21.15 -9.14 -0.17
C LYS A 73 -21.24 -9.32 1.36
N SER A 74 -21.01 -8.25 2.13
CA SER A 74 -20.91 -8.27 3.59
C SER A 74 -21.72 -7.11 4.17
N ASP A 75 -22.72 -7.44 5.00
CA ASP A 75 -23.53 -6.47 5.75
C ASP A 75 -22.98 -6.24 7.17
N SER A 76 -21.80 -6.78 7.48
CA SER A 76 -21.14 -6.57 8.78
C SER A 76 -20.72 -5.11 8.96
N MET A 77 -20.72 -4.64 10.22
CA MET A 77 -20.27 -3.29 10.52
C MET A 77 -18.79 -3.11 10.16
N GLU A 78 -17.95 -4.13 10.37
CA GLU A 78 -16.55 -4.10 9.92
C GLU A 78 -16.44 -3.98 8.40
N GLY A 79 -17.19 -4.81 7.66
CA GLY A 79 -17.20 -4.80 6.19
C GLY A 79 -17.65 -3.46 5.60
N LEU A 80 -18.63 -2.80 6.21
CA LEU A 80 -19.05 -1.45 5.81
C LEU A 80 -17.94 -0.41 5.99
N ASN A 81 -17.13 -0.52 7.05
CA ASN A 81 -16.00 0.39 7.27
C ASN A 81 -14.90 0.13 6.23
N THR A 82 -14.56 -1.14 5.98
CA THR A 82 -13.62 -1.54 4.93
C THR A 82 -14.06 -1.01 3.56
N LEU A 83 -15.35 -1.17 3.21
CA LEU A 83 -15.93 -0.68 1.96
C LEU A 83 -15.83 0.84 1.83
N TYR A 84 -16.08 1.58 2.92
CA TYR A 84 -15.97 3.04 2.91
C TYR A 84 -14.52 3.49 2.64
N ILE A 85 -13.54 2.94 3.38
CA ILE A 85 -12.12 3.26 3.17
C ILE A 85 -11.72 2.91 1.74
N HIS A 86 -12.10 1.73 1.25
CA HIS A 86 -11.83 1.30 -0.11
C HIS A 86 -12.33 2.30 -1.14
N ARG A 87 -13.59 2.74 -1.02
CA ARG A 87 -14.19 3.71 -1.95
C ARG A 87 -13.48 5.07 -1.89
N SER A 88 -13.10 5.53 -0.69
CA SER A 88 -12.35 6.78 -0.52
C SER A 88 -10.99 6.71 -1.25
N LEU A 89 -10.24 5.62 -1.06
CA LEU A 89 -8.96 5.40 -1.75
C LEU A 89 -9.12 5.24 -3.27
N GLN A 90 -10.17 4.55 -3.71
CA GLN A 90 -10.46 4.37 -5.14
C GLN A 90 -10.81 5.70 -5.81
N THR A 91 -11.61 6.54 -5.18
CA THR A 91 -11.93 7.90 -5.67
C THR A 91 -10.66 8.72 -5.81
N GLU A 92 -9.80 8.74 -4.79
CA GLU A 92 -8.53 9.47 -4.86
C GLU A 92 -7.62 8.94 -5.98
N TYR A 93 -7.57 7.62 -6.20
CA TYR A 93 -6.81 7.03 -7.30
C TYR A 93 -7.30 7.53 -8.66
N LEU A 94 -8.62 7.63 -8.84
CA LEU A 94 -9.23 8.14 -10.07
C LEU A 94 -8.99 9.65 -10.25
N GLU A 95 -9.11 10.44 -9.18
CA GLU A 95 -8.80 11.88 -9.19
C GLU A 95 -7.33 12.15 -9.58
N ASN A 96 -6.43 11.26 -9.15
CA ASN A 96 -5.01 11.26 -9.52
C ASN A 96 -4.75 10.68 -10.93
N ARG A 97 -5.77 10.53 -11.76
CA ARG A 97 -5.69 9.99 -13.14
C ARG A 97 -5.05 8.60 -13.20
N ALA A 98 -5.33 7.76 -12.21
CA ALA A 98 -4.77 6.42 -12.05
C ALA A 98 -3.23 6.39 -11.83
N CYS A 99 -2.62 7.52 -11.47
CA CYS A 99 -1.23 7.55 -11.01
C CYS A 99 -1.18 7.18 -9.52
N ASN A 100 -0.51 6.07 -9.19
CA ASN A 100 -0.35 5.66 -7.80
C ASN A 100 0.84 6.35 -7.14
N TYR A 101 0.57 7.31 -6.27
CA TYR A 101 1.62 8.00 -5.50
C TYR A 101 1.86 7.39 -4.12
N ARG A 102 0.87 6.70 -3.52
CA ARG A 102 0.92 6.38 -2.09
C ARG A 102 0.23 5.09 -1.64
N PHE A 103 -0.44 4.36 -2.53
CA PHE A 103 -1.12 3.11 -2.20
C PHE A 103 -0.14 1.94 -2.33
N ILE A 104 -0.11 1.07 -1.32
CA ILE A 104 0.80 -0.06 -1.23
C ILE A 104 -0.04 -1.32 -0.96
N PRO A 105 -0.52 -2.01 -2.00
CA PRO A 105 -1.19 -3.30 -1.81
C PRO A 105 -0.19 -4.35 -1.32
N ILE A 106 -0.56 -5.02 -0.23
CA ILE A 106 0.23 -6.10 0.37
C ILE A 106 -0.63 -7.37 0.43
N LEU A 107 -0.06 -8.46 -0.05
CA LEU A 107 -0.56 -9.81 0.14
C LEU A 107 0.28 -10.51 1.20
N PHE A 108 -0.40 -11.25 2.06
CA PHE A 108 0.24 -12.14 3.01
C PHE A 108 0.47 -13.51 2.37
N ASP A 109 1.51 -14.24 2.82
CA ASP A 109 1.71 -15.65 2.41
C ASP A 109 0.39 -16.44 2.55
N GLY A 110 0.05 -17.17 1.48
CA GLY A 110 -1.20 -17.92 1.34
C GLY A 110 -2.32 -17.17 0.58
N PHE A 111 -2.20 -15.86 0.37
CA PHE A 111 -3.19 -15.09 -0.39
C PHE A 111 -2.83 -14.95 -1.86
N SER A 112 -3.86 -14.94 -2.72
CA SER A 112 -3.71 -14.80 -4.17
C SER A 112 -3.76 -13.35 -4.62
N ARG A 113 -3.15 -13.06 -5.77
CA ARG A 113 -3.31 -11.78 -6.50
C ARG A 113 -4.77 -11.46 -6.81
N ASP A 114 -5.63 -12.48 -6.90
CA ASP A 114 -7.07 -12.29 -7.15
C ASP A 114 -7.77 -11.52 -6.03
N CYS A 115 -7.21 -11.53 -4.82
CA CYS A 115 -7.72 -10.74 -3.69
C CYS A 115 -7.46 -9.23 -3.85
N VAL A 116 -6.60 -8.83 -4.79
CA VAL A 116 -6.25 -7.43 -5.02
C VAL A 116 -7.33 -6.75 -5.88
N PRO A 117 -7.90 -5.61 -5.45
CA PRO A 117 -8.83 -4.85 -6.26
C PRO A 117 -8.28 -4.47 -7.64
N ARG A 118 -9.13 -4.53 -8.67
CA ARG A 118 -8.71 -4.25 -10.07
C ARG A 118 -8.02 -2.91 -10.26
N TRP A 119 -8.47 -1.86 -9.55
CA TRP A 119 -7.88 -0.53 -9.65
C TRP A 119 -6.43 -0.45 -9.11
N LEU A 120 -6.00 -1.44 -8.32
CA LEU A 120 -4.63 -1.58 -7.83
C LEU A 120 -3.76 -2.51 -8.68
N HIS A 121 -4.30 -3.20 -9.71
CA HIS A 121 -3.54 -4.18 -10.50
C HIS A 121 -2.37 -3.57 -11.28
N ASN A 122 -2.47 -2.28 -11.62
CA ASN A 122 -1.42 -1.52 -12.30
C ASN A 122 -0.37 -0.93 -11.33
N THR A 123 -0.43 -1.29 -10.05
CA THR A 123 0.53 -0.88 -9.03
C THR A 123 1.46 -2.03 -8.66
N THR A 124 2.56 -1.72 -7.97
CA THR A 124 3.43 -2.75 -7.39
C THR A 124 2.71 -3.44 -6.23
N ILE A 125 2.41 -4.72 -6.41
CA ILE A 125 1.85 -5.59 -5.38
C ILE A 125 3.01 -6.26 -4.65
N PHE A 126 3.06 -6.10 -3.33
CA PHE A 126 4.10 -6.68 -2.48
C PHE A 126 3.57 -7.90 -1.73
N TYR A 127 4.46 -8.85 -1.46
CA TYR A 127 4.20 -10.04 -0.67
C TYR A 127 4.92 -9.93 0.68
N TRP A 128 4.20 -10.01 1.78
CA TRP A 128 4.77 -9.96 3.12
C TRP A 128 4.87 -11.36 3.73
N PRO A 129 6.05 -11.75 4.28
CA PRO A 129 7.24 -10.92 4.55
C PRO A 129 8.30 -10.92 3.42
N LYS A 130 8.06 -11.63 2.31
CA LYS A 130 9.03 -11.84 1.23
C LYS A 130 9.69 -10.56 0.71
N ASP A 131 8.89 -9.51 0.49
CA ASP A 131 9.31 -8.25 -0.15
C ASP A 131 9.59 -7.14 0.88
N ILE A 132 9.95 -7.51 2.12
CA ILE A 132 10.23 -6.55 3.20
C ILE A 132 11.19 -5.44 2.75
N GLN A 133 12.27 -5.78 2.05
CA GLN A 133 13.28 -4.78 1.67
C GLN A 133 12.72 -3.74 0.70
N ASP A 134 11.92 -4.17 -0.27
CA ASP A 134 11.32 -3.29 -1.27
C ASP A 134 10.22 -2.41 -0.64
N ILE A 135 9.44 -2.98 0.28
CA ILE A 135 8.46 -2.22 1.08
C ILE A 135 9.18 -1.12 1.88
N MET A 136 10.28 -1.46 2.58
CA MET A 136 11.06 -0.48 3.34
C MET A 136 11.67 0.60 2.44
N ALA A 137 12.15 0.23 1.25
CA ALA A 137 12.69 1.18 0.28
C ALA A 137 11.61 2.14 -0.23
N ARG A 138 10.43 1.62 -0.57
CA ARG A 138 9.26 2.39 -0.99
C ARG A 138 8.82 3.37 0.09
N LEU A 139 8.69 2.91 1.34
CA LEU A 139 8.28 3.73 2.48
C LEU A 139 9.30 4.82 2.84
N ARG A 140 10.60 4.59 2.62
CA ARG A 140 11.66 5.61 2.82
C ARG A 140 11.78 6.58 1.64
N ARG A 141 10.91 6.49 0.62
CA ARG A 141 11.01 7.26 -0.63
C ARG A 141 12.39 7.12 -1.28
N ARG A 142 13.02 5.95 -1.19
CA ARG A 142 14.28 5.65 -1.89
C ARG A 142 14.04 5.32 -3.38
N GLU A 143 13.07 5.96 -4.03
CA GLU A 143 13.00 6.00 -5.50
C GLU A 143 14.10 6.93 -6.02
N ARG A 144 15.32 6.40 -5.97
CA ARG A 144 16.48 6.93 -6.67
C ARG A 144 16.34 6.55 -8.14
N PHE A 145 15.86 7.46 -8.97
CA PHE A 145 16.57 7.63 -10.24
C PHE A 145 17.83 8.43 -9.93
N VAL A 146 18.91 7.74 -9.57
CA VAL A 146 20.25 8.28 -9.81
C VAL A 146 20.52 7.93 -11.26
N THR A 147 20.40 8.89 -12.16
CA THR A 147 20.87 8.74 -13.54
C THR A 147 22.31 8.24 -13.47
N PRO A 148 22.65 7.05 -14.00
CA PRO A 148 24.04 6.63 -14.03
C PRO A 148 24.84 7.70 -14.76
N ALA A 149 26.03 8.03 -14.25
CA ALA A 149 26.90 8.99 -14.92
C ALA A 149 27.14 8.52 -16.36
N ILE A 150 26.93 9.42 -17.34
CA ILE A 150 27.21 9.14 -18.74
C ILE A 150 28.69 8.70 -18.84
N GLY A 151 28.93 7.48 -19.34
CA GLY A 151 30.28 6.99 -19.59
C GLY A 151 31.00 7.85 -20.62
N LYS A 152 32.35 7.86 -20.59
CA LYS A 152 33.12 8.61 -21.61
C LYS A 152 32.76 8.10 -23.01
N PRO A 153 32.49 8.99 -23.98
CA PRO A 153 32.25 8.58 -25.36
C PRO A 153 33.44 7.77 -25.87
N PRO A 154 33.22 6.75 -26.71
CA PRO A 154 34.30 5.96 -27.27
C PRO A 154 35.26 6.87 -28.04
N CYS A 155 36.54 6.86 -27.67
CA CYS A 155 37.57 7.52 -28.47
C CYS A 155 37.76 6.73 -29.76
N ILE A 156 37.20 7.22 -30.87
CA ILE A 156 37.53 6.71 -32.20
C ILE A 156 38.98 7.12 -32.48
N ARG A 157 39.93 6.19 -32.31
CA ARG A 157 41.29 6.38 -32.82
C ARG A 157 41.21 6.26 -34.33
N ARG A 158 41.50 7.35 -35.05
CA ARG A 158 41.79 7.28 -36.49
C ARG A 158 43.02 6.38 -36.66
N ASN A 159 42.84 5.26 -37.34
CA ASN A 159 43.95 4.42 -37.75
C ASN A 159 44.72 5.18 -38.85
N PRO A 160 46.02 5.51 -38.68
CA PRO A 160 46.77 6.27 -39.67
C PRO A 160 47.29 5.43 -40.85
N ASP A 161 46.64 4.31 -41.19
CA ASP A 161 47.15 3.38 -42.20
C ASP A 161 46.15 3.21 -43.36
N HIS A 162 45.97 4.28 -44.14
CA HIS A 162 45.57 4.19 -45.55
C HIS A 162 46.16 5.40 -46.29
N THR A 163 47.43 5.27 -46.68
CA THR A 163 48.07 6.01 -47.79
C THR A 163 48.29 5.07 -48.95
#